data_AF-A0A7C9D191-F1
#
_entry.id   AF-A0A7C9D191-F1
#
_cell.length_a   1.000
_cell.length_b   1.000
_cell.length_c   1.000
_cell.angle_alpha   90.00
_cell.angle_beta   90.00
_cell.angle_gamma   90.00
#
_symmetry.space_group_name_H-M   'P 1'
#
loop_
_entity.id
_entity.type
_entity.pdbx_description
1 polymer ?
#
loop_
_entity_poly.entity_id
_entity_poly.type
_entity_poly.pdbx_seq_one_letter_code
_entity_poly.pdbx_strand_id
1 'polypeptide(L)'
;SFDFDPHSKYCGSCKYQLVDFFEKMDMMHYGYHMCRYLYATSNIDLEKFFQKSSMRSVWSPHANWMGYIAVAGNEDEIKRLGRRDIVIAWRGTVTYLEWIHDLKNILRPAHFRENPHVQIESGFYDLYSTKEENCRYCSFSAREQVLAEVKRLVERFKGEEVSITVTGHSLGGALALLSAYDIAEMRLNIV
;
A
#
# COMPACT_ATOMS: atom_id res chain seq x y z
N SER A 1 13.36 -4.88 0.49
CA SER A 1 13.00 -3.98 1.61
C SER A 1 12.19 -4.66 2.70
N PHE A 2 11.22 -5.53 2.41
CA PHE A 2 10.42 -6.23 3.43
C PHE A 2 11.23 -7.21 4.29
N ASP A 3 10.97 -7.24 5.60
CA ASP A 3 11.57 -8.21 6.52
C ASP A 3 10.72 -9.48 6.62
N PHE A 4 11.23 -10.57 6.05
CA PHE A 4 10.57 -11.88 6.03
C PHE A 4 11.19 -12.88 7.01
N ASP A 5 12.20 -12.48 7.79
CA ASP A 5 12.88 -13.38 8.71
C ASP A 5 12.00 -13.65 9.95
N PRO A 6 11.45 -14.86 10.15
CA PRO A 6 10.59 -15.16 11.29
C PRO A 6 11.33 -15.10 12.64
N HIS A 7 12.66 -15.02 12.64
CA HIS A 7 13.49 -14.83 13.83
C HIS A 7 13.85 -13.36 14.08
N SER A 8 13.44 -12.45 13.20
CA SER A 8 13.60 -11.01 13.38
C SER A 8 12.44 -10.42 14.19
N LYS A 9 12.75 -9.53 15.14
CA LYS A 9 11.71 -8.81 15.92
C LYS A 9 10.94 -7.82 15.03
N TYR A 10 11.49 -7.54 13.85
CA TYR A 10 10.96 -6.66 12.83
C TYR A 10 10.33 -7.42 11.66
N CYS A 11 10.18 -8.74 11.75
CA CYS A 11 9.47 -9.56 10.76
C CYS A 11 8.10 -8.93 10.45
N GLY A 12 7.83 -8.68 9.18
CA GLY A 12 6.61 -8.00 8.75
C GLY A 12 6.76 -6.50 8.49
N SER A 13 7.89 -5.89 8.86
CA SER A 13 8.15 -4.46 8.64
C SER A 13 8.98 -4.19 7.37
N CYS A 14 9.31 -2.92 7.13
CA CYS A 14 10.34 -2.53 6.16
C CYS A 14 11.70 -2.44 6.88
N LYS A 15 12.73 -3.06 6.32
CA LYS A 15 14.11 -3.07 6.86
C LYS A 15 14.77 -1.68 6.89
N TYR A 16 14.26 -0.73 6.10
CA TYR A 16 14.89 0.57 5.90
C TYR A 16 14.03 1.71 6.42
N GLN A 17 14.69 2.77 6.88
CA GLN A 17 14.00 4.02 7.21
C GLN A 17 13.50 4.70 5.95
N LEU A 18 12.45 5.51 6.10
CA LEU A 18 11.77 6.16 4.98
C LEU A 18 12.73 7.05 4.17
N VAL A 19 13.61 7.79 4.85
CA VAL A 19 14.58 8.71 4.24
C VAL A 19 15.68 8.00 3.45
N ASP A 20 16.06 6.79 3.87
CA ASP A 20 17.16 6.03 3.26
C ASP A 20 16.65 4.97 2.27
N PHE A 21 15.32 4.83 2.10
CA PHE A 21 14.73 3.68 1.41
C PHE A 21 15.28 3.50 0.00
N PHE A 22 15.26 4.55 -0.83
CA PHE A 22 15.75 4.45 -2.21
C PHE A 22 17.27 4.34 -2.27
N GLU A 23 18.02 4.89 -1.31
CA GLU A 23 19.47 4.68 -1.24
C GLU A 23 19.80 3.22 -0.94
N LYS A 24 19.15 2.63 0.07
CA LYS A 24 19.34 1.22 0.45
C LYS A 24 18.83 0.22 -0.59
N MET A 25 18.00 0.67 -1.52
CA MET A 25 17.53 -0.11 -2.67
C MET A 25 18.33 0.15 -3.94
N ASP A 26 19.34 1.03 -3.91
CA ASP A 26 20.13 1.47 -5.07
C ASP A 26 19.27 2.09 -6.19
N MET A 27 18.30 2.91 -5.80
CA MET A 27 17.26 3.50 -6.65
C MET A 27 17.21 5.03 -6.59
N MET A 28 18.17 5.69 -5.92
CA MET A 28 18.19 7.16 -5.81
C MET A 28 18.25 7.87 -7.16
N HIS A 29 18.89 7.24 -8.15
CA HIS A 29 19.07 7.78 -9.49
C HIS A 29 17.75 7.95 -10.28
N TYR A 30 16.64 7.37 -9.81
CA TYR A 30 15.33 7.57 -10.42
C TYR A 30 14.65 8.88 -10.00
N GLY A 31 15.18 9.64 -9.03
CA GLY A 31 14.67 10.98 -8.71
C GLY A 31 13.34 11.03 -7.94
N TYR A 32 12.94 9.92 -7.32
CA TYR A 32 11.76 9.84 -6.46
C TYR A 32 12.12 10.04 -4.99
N HIS A 33 11.21 10.66 -4.24
CA HIS A 33 11.30 10.78 -2.79
C HIS A 33 10.15 10.05 -2.13
N MET A 34 10.46 9.36 -1.03
CA MET A 34 9.46 8.67 -0.24
C MET A 34 8.55 9.67 0.49
N CYS A 35 7.25 9.42 0.43
CA CYS A 35 6.23 10.22 1.12
C CYS A 35 5.68 9.48 2.34
N ARG A 36 5.35 8.19 2.17
CA ARG A 36 4.66 7.40 3.20
C ARG A 36 4.90 5.91 3.02
N TYR A 37 4.98 5.18 4.14
CA TYR A 37 4.80 3.74 4.16
C TYR A 37 3.33 3.36 4.34
N LEU A 38 2.93 2.30 3.66
CA LEU A 38 1.59 1.72 3.78
C LEU A 38 1.65 0.50 4.69
N TYR A 39 0.69 0.42 5.60
CA TYR A 39 0.51 -0.73 6.49
C TYR A 39 -0.92 -1.25 6.38
N ALA A 40 -1.07 -2.56 6.38
CA ALA A 40 -2.36 -3.23 6.45
C ALA A 40 -2.41 -4.11 7.70
N THR A 41 -3.62 -4.51 8.09
CA THR A 41 -3.90 -5.55 9.09
C THR A 41 -4.84 -6.59 8.47
N SER A 42 -4.92 -7.79 9.06
CA SER A 42 -5.85 -8.85 8.67
C SER A 42 -6.79 -9.20 9.80
N ASN A 43 -8.04 -9.53 9.46
CA ASN A 43 -8.89 -10.35 10.31
C ASN A 43 -8.36 -11.80 10.39
N ILE A 44 -8.86 -12.57 11.36
CA ILE A 44 -8.39 -13.94 11.72
C ILE A 44 -8.27 -14.90 10.52
N ASP A 45 -9.12 -14.74 9.48
CA ASP A 45 -9.09 -15.59 8.28
C ASP A 45 -7.95 -15.27 7.29
N LEU A 46 -7.30 -14.11 7.42
CA LEU A 46 -6.26 -13.62 6.50
C LEU A 46 -4.86 -13.60 7.16
N GLU A 47 -4.68 -14.25 8.31
CA GLU A 47 -3.39 -14.29 9.02
C GLU A 47 -2.24 -14.80 8.14
N LYS A 48 -2.52 -15.66 7.14
CA LYS A 48 -1.49 -16.21 6.23
C LYS A 48 -0.87 -15.17 5.29
N PHE A 49 -1.53 -14.02 5.11
CA PHE A 49 -0.97 -12.88 4.37
C PHE A 49 0.11 -12.13 5.17
N PHE A 50 0.19 -12.43 6.46
CA PHE A 50 1.05 -11.74 7.39
C PHE A 50 2.22 -12.60 7.83
N GLN A 51 3.43 -12.14 7.55
CA GLN A 51 4.61 -12.69 8.21
C GLN A 51 4.59 -12.28 9.68
N LYS A 52 4.70 -13.27 10.56
CA LYS A 52 4.73 -13.10 12.02
C LYS A 52 6.10 -13.53 12.53
N SER A 53 6.63 -12.79 13.50
CA SER A 53 7.83 -13.20 14.21
C SER A 53 7.52 -14.30 15.22
N SER A 54 8.42 -15.27 15.35
CA SER A 54 8.40 -16.35 16.34
C SER A 54 8.83 -15.89 17.75
N MET A 55 9.31 -14.65 17.89
CA MET A 55 9.74 -14.09 19.17
C MET A 55 8.60 -13.51 20.01
N ARG A 56 8.80 -13.49 21.33
CA ARG A 56 7.82 -12.99 22.32
C ARG A 56 7.58 -11.48 22.27
N SER A 57 8.52 -10.71 21.72
CA SER A 57 8.41 -9.26 21.57
C SER A 57 8.60 -8.91 20.09
N VAL A 58 7.54 -8.39 19.49
CA VAL A 58 7.47 -8.06 18.06
C VAL A 58 7.16 -6.57 17.89
N TRP A 59 7.59 -5.99 16.77
CA TRP A 59 7.34 -4.57 16.46
C TRP A 59 5.85 -4.24 16.32
N SER A 60 5.06 -5.17 15.78
CA SER A 60 3.60 -5.11 15.74
C SER A 60 3.01 -6.53 15.66
N PRO A 61 2.01 -6.87 16.49
CA PRO A 61 1.32 -8.16 16.38
C PRO A 61 0.25 -8.19 15.28
N HIS A 62 -0.15 -7.04 14.75
CA HIS A 62 -1.31 -6.90 13.84
C HIS A 62 -0.97 -6.32 12.47
N ALA A 63 0.15 -5.62 12.33
CA ALA A 63 0.46 -4.85 11.13
C ALA A 63 1.57 -5.50 10.30
N ASN A 64 1.48 -5.38 8.99
CA ASN A 64 2.60 -5.56 8.08
C ASN A 64 2.73 -4.39 7.13
N TRP A 65 3.99 -4.11 6.80
CA TRP A 65 4.34 -3.21 5.72
C TRP A 65 3.83 -3.78 4.40
N MET A 66 2.99 -3.00 3.73
CA MET A 66 2.27 -3.40 2.51
C MET A 66 2.66 -2.57 1.29
N GLY A 67 3.59 -1.63 1.42
CA GLY A 67 4.05 -0.83 0.29
C GLY A 67 4.42 0.59 0.67
N TYR A 68 4.45 1.45 -0.34
CA TYR A 68 4.82 2.85 -0.14
C TYR A 68 4.17 3.78 -1.18
N ILE A 69 4.19 5.07 -0.84
CA ILE A 69 3.88 6.17 -1.73
C ILE A 69 5.15 7.03 -1.88
N ALA A 70 5.50 7.34 -3.12
CA ALA A 70 6.63 8.20 -3.48
C ALA A 70 6.20 9.21 -4.54
N VAL A 71 6.98 10.28 -4.71
CA VAL A 71 6.73 11.31 -5.72
C VAL A 71 8.02 11.70 -6.43
N ALA A 72 7.94 11.97 -7.73
CA ALA A 72 9.04 12.57 -8.48
C ALA A 72 9.34 13.97 -7.90
N GLY A 73 10.53 14.16 -7.37
CA GLY A 73 10.97 15.45 -6.80
C GLY A 73 12.26 16.00 -7.39
N ASN A 74 12.97 15.20 -8.20
CA ASN A 74 14.09 15.69 -9.00
C ASN A 74 13.58 16.38 -10.28
N GLU A 75 14.06 17.60 -10.55
CA GLU A 75 13.65 18.40 -11.71
C GLU A 75 13.94 17.75 -13.06
N ASP A 76 15.07 17.05 -13.20
CA ASP A 76 15.41 16.35 -14.46
C ASP A 76 14.45 15.18 -14.70
N GLU A 77 14.05 14.46 -13.65
CA GLU A 77 13.08 13.36 -13.75
C GLU A 77 11.69 13.88 -14.09
N ILE A 78 11.23 14.96 -13.44
CA ILE A 78 9.95 15.60 -13.73
C ILE A 78 9.91 16.08 -15.19
N LYS A 79 11.00 16.69 -15.65
CA LYS A 79 11.16 17.12 -17.04
C LYS A 79 11.17 15.94 -18.02
N ARG A 80 11.84 14.83 -17.67
CA ARG A 80 11.88 13.60 -18.48
C ARG A 80 10.48 12.96 -18.60
N LEU A 81 9.70 12.97 -17.52
CA LEU A 81 8.32 12.47 -17.49
C LEU A 81 7.31 13.45 -18.08
N GLY A 82 7.64 14.73 -18.17
CA GLY A 82 6.75 15.82 -18.58
C GLY A 82 5.66 16.16 -17.56
N ARG A 83 5.76 15.63 -16.33
CA ARG A 83 4.75 15.72 -15.28
C ARG A 83 5.34 15.31 -13.93
N ARG A 84 4.68 15.67 -12.84
CA ARG A 84 5.01 15.18 -11.49
C ARG A 84 4.24 13.90 -11.20
N ASP A 85 4.96 12.78 -11.18
CA ASP A 85 4.34 11.47 -10.95
C ASP A 85 4.32 11.10 -9.47
N ILE A 86 3.15 10.70 -8.97
CA ILE A 86 2.92 10.10 -7.66
C ILE A 86 2.84 8.60 -7.86
N VAL A 87 3.76 7.84 -7.29
CA VAL A 87 3.78 6.37 -7.37
C VAL A 87 3.24 5.76 -6.08
N ILE A 88 2.29 4.84 -6.22
CA ILE A 88 1.78 3.99 -5.15
C ILE A 88 2.20 2.56 -5.48
N ALA A 89 3.14 2.01 -4.72
CA ALA A 89 3.68 0.68 -4.94
C ALA A 89 3.25 -0.28 -3.83
N TRP A 90 2.42 -1.26 -4.18
CA TRP A 90 1.94 -2.29 -3.28
C TRP A 90 2.83 -3.53 -3.29
N ARG A 91 3.10 -4.05 -2.09
CA ARG A 91 3.87 -5.29 -1.87
C ARG A 91 3.01 -6.50 -2.23
N GLY A 92 3.62 -7.47 -2.90
CA GLY A 92 3.04 -8.81 -3.09
C GLY A 92 3.09 -9.69 -1.83
N THR A 93 2.65 -10.93 -1.95
CA THR A 93 2.86 -11.97 -0.93
C THR A 93 4.27 -12.57 -1.03
N VAL A 94 4.78 -13.06 0.10
CA VAL A 94 6.03 -13.85 0.15
C VAL A 94 5.73 -15.35 0.11
N THR A 95 4.61 -15.80 0.68
CA THR A 95 4.15 -17.19 0.74
C THR A 95 3.08 -17.44 -0.33
N TYR A 96 3.33 -18.36 -1.29
CA TYR A 96 2.59 -18.41 -2.55
C TYR A 96 1.44 -19.44 -2.64
N LEU A 97 1.40 -20.48 -1.80
CA LEU A 97 0.51 -21.63 -2.07
C LEU A 97 -0.78 -21.67 -1.25
N GLU A 98 -0.80 -21.23 0.01
CA GLU A 98 -2.01 -21.35 0.84
C GLU A 98 -2.96 -20.14 0.74
N TRP A 99 -2.48 -18.98 0.32
CA TRP A 99 -3.27 -17.74 0.29
C TRP A 99 -4.38 -17.77 -0.78
N ILE A 100 -4.13 -18.38 -1.94
CA ILE A 100 -5.12 -18.48 -3.02
C ILE A 100 -6.34 -19.28 -2.53
N HIS A 101 -6.13 -20.25 -1.65
CA HIS A 101 -7.22 -21.05 -1.09
C HIS A 101 -8.05 -20.30 -0.03
N ASP A 102 -7.47 -19.32 0.66
CA ASP A 102 -8.17 -18.50 1.65
C ASP A 102 -8.88 -17.27 1.03
N LEU A 103 -8.45 -16.83 -0.16
CA LEU A 103 -9.23 -15.93 -1.02
C LEU A 103 -10.44 -16.69 -1.59
N LYS A 104 -11.40 -16.95 -0.71
CA LYS A 104 -12.64 -17.64 -1.05
C LYS A 104 -13.42 -16.80 -2.05
N ASN A 105 -14.23 -17.48 -2.86
CA ASN A 105 -15.10 -16.96 -3.93
C ASN A 105 -16.22 -16.00 -3.47
N ILE A 106 -16.01 -15.23 -2.39
CA ILE A 106 -16.99 -14.32 -1.81
C ILE A 106 -16.71 -12.92 -2.34
N LEU A 107 -17.66 -12.43 -3.11
CA LEU A 107 -17.67 -11.07 -3.62
C LEU A 107 -18.46 -10.18 -2.65
N ARG A 108 -17.90 -9.04 -2.28
CA ARG A 108 -18.57 -8.00 -1.47
C ARG A 108 -18.75 -6.73 -2.30
N PRO A 109 -19.87 -6.02 -2.16
CA PRO A 109 -20.02 -4.73 -2.83
C PRO A 109 -18.93 -3.77 -2.36
N ALA A 110 -18.39 -2.96 -3.29
CA ALA A 110 -17.27 -2.08 -2.99
C ALA A 110 -17.62 -0.95 -2.02
N HIS A 111 -18.85 -0.46 -2.07
CA HIS A 111 -19.35 0.66 -1.25
C HIS A 111 -18.50 1.93 -1.30
N PHE A 112 -17.63 2.10 -2.30
CA PHE A 112 -16.88 3.36 -2.50
C PHE A 112 -17.80 4.50 -2.94
N ARG A 113 -18.90 4.15 -3.64
CA ARG A 113 -20.07 4.99 -3.95
C ARG A 113 -21.34 4.16 -3.89
N GLU A 114 -22.49 4.80 -4.09
CA GLU A 114 -23.80 4.16 -4.25
C GLU A 114 -23.93 3.39 -5.58
N ASN A 115 -23.00 2.46 -5.86
CA ASN A 115 -23.10 1.52 -6.96
C ASN A 115 -22.99 0.08 -6.42
N PRO A 116 -24.12 -0.61 -6.18
CA PRO A 116 -24.12 -1.95 -5.60
C PRO A 116 -23.66 -3.03 -6.59
N HIS A 117 -23.47 -2.70 -7.87
CA HIS A 117 -23.10 -3.67 -8.91
C HIS A 117 -21.60 -3.96 -8.98
N VAL A 118 -20.76 -3.09 -8.41
CA VAL A 118 -19.31 -3.33 -8.37
C VAL A 118 -18.99 -4.16 -7.15
N GLN A 119 -18.47 -5.36 -7.39
CA GLN A 119 -18.06 -6.28 -6.34
C GLN A 119 -16.55 -6.50 -6.35
N ILE A 120 -15.98 -6.67 -5.16
CA ILE A 120 -14.57 -6.92 -4.91
C ILE A 120 -14.46 -8.24 -4.16
N GLU A 121 -13.41 -9.01 -4.44
CA GLU A 121 -13.10 -10.20 -3.66
C GLU A 121 -12.86 -9.80 -2.18
N SER A 122 -13.50 -10.53 -1.27
CA SER A 122 -13.57 -10.21 0.15
C SER A 122 -12.22 -10.09 0.86
N GLY A 123 -11.24 -10.93 0.54
CA GLY A 123 -9.91 -10.89 1.14
C GLY A 123 -9.13 -9.65 0.74
N PHE A 124 -9.17 -9.24 -0.54
CA PHE A 124 -8.57 -7.97 -0.97
C PHE A 124 -9.27 -6.76 -0.35
N TYR A 125 -10.60 -6.80 -0.27
CA TYR A 125 -11.37 -5.74 0.39
C TYR A 125 -10.99 -5.61 1.87
N ASP A 126 -10.91 -6.72 2.59
CA ASP A 126 -10.57 -6.75 4.01
C ASP A 126 -9.13 -6.26 4.23
N LEU A 127 -8.15 -6.71 3.43
CA LEU A 127 -6.78 -6.18 3.50
C LEU A 127 -6.69 -4.67 3.25
N TYR A 128 -7.54 -4.15 2.37
CA TYR A 128 -7.53 -2.74 2.00
C TYR A 128 -8.25 -1.85 3.04
N SER A 129 -9.34 -2.34 3.63
CA SER A 129 -10.26 -1.52 4.44
C SER A 129 -10.26 -1.82 5.95
N THR A 130 -9.69 -2.94 6.39
CA THR A 130 -9.66 -3.29 7.82
C THR A 130 -8.69 -2.40 8.59
N LYS A 131 -9.05 -2.11 9.83
CA LYS A 131 -8.28 -1.35 10.81
C LYS A 131 -8.22 -2.11 12.14
N GLU A 132 -7.19 -1.83 12.92
CA GLU A 132 -7.01 -2.37 14.27
C GLU A 132 -6.79 -1.19 15.22
N GLU A 133 -7.80 -0.90 16.05
CA GLU A 133 -7.82 0.27 16.93
C GLU A 133 -6.70 0.22 17.98
N ASN A 134 -6.28 -0.98 18.37
CA ASN A 134 -5.19 -1.17 19.33
C ASN A 134 -3.81 -1.21 18.68
N CYS A 135 -3.70 -0.96 17.37
CA CYS A 135 -2.44 -0.95 16.64
C CYS A 135 -2.09 0.45 16.15
N ARG A 136 -0.96 1.00 16.62
CA ARG A 136 -0.46 2.33 16.20
C ARG A 136 -0.27 2.48 14.68
N TYR A 137 0.03 1.38 13.98
CA TYR A 137 0.29 1.39 12.53
C TYR A 137 -0.99 1.21 11.68
N CYS A 138 -2.02 0.58 12.25
CA CYS A 138 -3.24 0.20 11.54
C CYS A 138 -4.51 0.78 12.21
N SER A 139 -4.36 1.83 13.02
CA SER A 139 -5.50 2.62 13.51
C SER A 139 -6.28 3.28 12.37
N PHE A 140 -5.60 3.46 11.23
CA PHE A 140 -6.18 3.75 9.92
C PHE A 140 -5.95 2.58 8.99
N SER A 141 -6.96 2.25 8.19
CA SER A 141 -6.88 1.24 7.14
C SER A 141 -5.87 1.64 6.05
N ALA A 142 -5.43 0.66 5.26
CA ALA A 142 -4.53 0.92 4.14
C ALA A 142 -5.19 1.87 3.11
N ARG A 143 -6.50 1.75 2.91
CA ARG A 143 -7.34 2.67 2.13
C ARG A 143 -7.23 4.10 2.62
N GLU A 144 -7.48 4.34 3.90
CA GLU A 144 -7.43 5.70 4.47
C GLU A 144 -6.02 6.30 4.36
N GLN A 145 -4.99 5.50 4.59
CA GLN A 145 -3.59 5.92 4.43
C GLN A 145 -3.30 6.37 2.98
N VAL A 146 -3.78 5.62 1.99
CA VAL A 146 -3.62 5.97 0.56
C VAL A 146 -4.39 7.22 0.20
N LEU A 147 -5.70 7.26 0.48
CA LEU A 147 -6.56 8.37 0.08
C LEU A 147 -6.11 9.70 0.72
N ALA A 148 -5.71 9.67 1.99
CA ALA A 148 -5.21 10.85 2.68
C ALA A 148 -3.90 11.37 2.08
N GLU A 149 -2.97 10.49 1.75
CA GLU A 149 -1.67 10.87 1.22
C GLU A 149 -1.76 11.35 -0.23
N VAL A 150 -2.56 10.67 -1.07
CA VAL A 150 -2.84 11.11 -2.44
C VAL A 150 -3.48 12.48 -2.43
N LYS A 151 -4.51 12.70 -1.62
CA LYS A 151 -5.16 14.01 -1.47
C LYS A 151 -4.15 15.09 -1.05
N ARG A 152 -3.27 14.78 -0.09
CA ARG A 152 -2.23 15.70 0.38
C ARG A 152 -1.24 16.07 -0.73
N LEU A 153 -0.82 15.10 -1.54
CA LEU A 153 0.14 15.32 -2.62
C LEU A 153 -0.49 16.09 -3.79
N VAL A 154 -1.71 15.73 -4.20
CA VAL A 154 -2.45 16.43 -5.25
C VAL A 154 -2.66 17.90 -4.88
N GLU A 155 -3.09 18.20 -3.65
CA GLU A 155 -3.24 19.61 -3.22
C GLU A 155 -1.89 20.33 -3.12
N ARG A 156 -0.83 19.64 -2.69
CA ARG A 156 0.52 20.23 -2.58
C ARG A 156 1.07 20.70 -3.93
N PHE A 157 0.80 19.96 -4.99
CA PHE A 157 1.33 20.22 -6.34
C PHE A 157 0.26 20.79 -7.29
N LYS A 158 -0.74 21.45 -6.72
CA LYS A 158 -1.80 22.10 -7.48
C LYS A 158 -1.22 23.16 -8.40
N GLY A 159 -1.59 23.09 -9.68
CA GLY A 159 -1.06 23.96 -10.74
C GLY A 159 0.09 23.36 -11.55
N GLU A 160 0.58 22.18 -11.16
CA GLU A 160 1.48 21.36 -11.99
C GLU A 160 0.70 20.27 -12.73
N GLU A 161 1.27 19.75 -13.81
CA GLU A 161 0.78 18.52 -14.44
C GLU A 161 1.11 17.33 -13.52
N VAL A 162 0.09 16.71 -12.90
CA VAL A 162 0.27 15.61 -11.93
C VAL A 162 -0.29 14.31 -12.50
N SER A 163 0.46 13.21 -12.34
CA SER A 163 -0.05 11.86 -12.59
C SER A 163 -0.01 11.00 -11.34
N ILE A 164 -0.87 9.98 -11.29
CA ILE A 164 -0.87 8.96 -10.24
C ILE A 164 -0.64 7.60 -10.91
N THR A 165 0.49 6.97 -10.59
CA THR A 165 0.85 5.64 -11.05
C THR A 165 0.68 4.64 -9.92
N VAL A 166 -0.17 3.63 -10.11
CA VAL A 166 -0.40 2.58 -9.11
C VAL A 166 0.14 1.26 -9.64
N THR A 167 0.96 0.58 -8.84
CA THR A 167 1.64 -0.65 -9.26
C THR A 167 1.75 -1.67 -8.14
N GLY A 168 1.93 -2.93 -8.52
CA GLY A 168 2.18 -4.04 -7.62
C GLY A 168 2.21 -5.36 -8.36
N HIS A 169 2.78 -6.38 -7.73
CA HIS A 169 2.90 -7.73 -8.28
C HIS A 169 2.14 -8.74 -7.39
N SER A 170 1.50 -9.75 -8.02
CA SER A 170 0.69 -10.76 -7.32
C SER A 170 -0.40 -10.10 -6.45
N LEU A 171 -0.46 -10.36 -5.14
CA LEU A 171 -1.34 -9.64 -4.20
C LEU A 171 -1.27 -8.12 -4.39
N GLY A 172 -0.07 -7.57 -4.57
CA GLY A 172 0.12 -6.15 -4.77
C GLY A 172 -0.54 -5.64 -6.04
N GLY A 173 -0.64 -6.48 -7.08
CA GLY A 173 -1.34 -6.13 -8.33
C GLY A 173 -2.85 -6.03 -8.13
N ALA A 174 -3.43 -6.94 -7.33
CA ALA A 174 -4.85 -6.86 -6.96
C ALA A 174 -5.14 -5.59 -6.15
N LEU A 175 -4.30 -5.28 -5.16
CA LEU A 175 -4.40 -4.05 -4.36
C LEU A 175 -4.16 -2.79 -5.21
N ALA A 176 -3.26 -2.85 -6.19
CA ALA A 176 -3.02 -1.75 -7.12
C ALA A 176 -4.26 -1.45 -7.96
N LEU A 177 -4.90 -2.46 -8.54
CA LEU A 177 -6.15 -2.30 -9.28
C LEU A 177 -7.27 -1.75 -8.39
N LEU A 178 -7.43 -2.32 -7.20
CA LEU A 178 -8.45 -1.91 -6.24
C LEU A 178 -8.29 -0.45 -5.80
N SER A 179 -7.08 -0.07 -5.40
CA SER A 179 -6.81 1.31 -4.96
C SER A 179 -6.87 2.32 -6.10
N ALA A 180 -6.46 1.97 -7.31
CA ALA A 180 -6.64 2.84 -8.49
C ALA A 180 -8.13 3.10 -8.78
N TYR A 181 -8.96 2.05 -8.70
CA TYR A 181 -10.41 2.18 -8.83
C TYR A 181 -11.00 3.10 -7.74
N ASP A 182 -10.65 2.88 -6.48
CA ASP A 182 -11.11 3.71 -5.35
C ASP A 182 -10.67 5.18 -5.48
N ILE A 183 -9.41 5.45 -5.86
CA ILE A 183 -8.91 6.81 -6.11
C ILE A 183 -9.75 7.52 -7.17
N ALA A 184 -10.08 6.83 -8.27
CA ALA A 184 -10.92 7.36 -9.34
C ALA A 184 -12.36 7.61 -8.89
N GLU A 185 -12.95 6.67 -8.15
CA GLU A 185 -14.29 6.83 -7.57
C GLU A 185 -14.33 7.99 -6.55
N MET A 186 -13.28 8.18 -5.77
CA MET A 186 -13.18 9.30 -4.82
C MET A 186 -12.81 10.62 -5.50
N ARG A 187 -12.60 10.63 -6.82
CA ARG A 187 -12.22 11.80 -7.65
C ARG A 187 -10.98 12.50 -7.15
N LEU A 188 -10.03 11.76 -6.56
CA LEU A 188 -8.75 12.33 -6.14
C LEU A 188 -7.77 12.53 -7.29
N ASN A 189 -8.10 12.00 -8.47
CA ASN A 189 -7.34 12.14 -9.72
C ASN A 189 -7.86 13.27 -10.62
N ILE A 190 -8.83 14.08 -10.16
CA ILE A 190 -9.34 15.24 -10.89
C ILE A 190 -8.73 16.47 -10.21
N VAL A 191 -7.80 17.12 -10.90
CA VAL A 191 -7.07 18.32 -10.45
C VAL A 191 -7.59 19.55 -11.18
#